data_AF-A0A6J2KQ83-F1
#
_entry.id   AF-A0A6J2KQ83-F1
#
_cell.length_a   1.000
_cell.length_b   1.000
_cell.length_c   1.000
_cell.angle_alpha   90.00
_cell.angle_beta   90.00
_cell.angle_gamma   90.00
#
_symmetry.space_group_name_H-M   'P 1'
#
loop_
_entity.id
_entity.type
_entity.pdbx_description
1 polymer ?
#
loop_
_entity_poly.entity_id
_entity_poly.type
_entity_poly.pdbx_seq_one_letter_code
_entity_poly.pdbx_strand_id
1 'polypeptide(L)'
;MVFSYNCANCCMIISVWGTIQLIIMGTLYKKEMLTLLDDVEAEEYRNYEDFIKKTHENYQKVARNCWIAASIYFVVFIISYICVKKTKKIKIKTALELEDDEISCRSPTAMQRR
;
A
#
# COMPACT_ATOMS: atom_id res chain seq x y z
N MET A 1 7.38 -12.02 -15.26
CA MET A 1 8.35 -11.79 -14.17
C MET A 1 7.82 -12.53 -12.94
N VAL A 2 8.23 -13.78 -12.74
CA VAL A 2 7.70 -14.66 -11.68
C VAL A 2 8.67 -14.58 -10.50
N PHE A 3 8.36 -13.75 -9.51
CA PHE A 3 9.07 -13.73 -8.24
C PHE A 3 8.54 -14.89 -7.37
N SER A 4 9.44 -15.71 -6.84
CA SER A 4 9.12 -16.83 -5.94
C SER A 4 8.22 -16.40 -4.76
N TYR A 5 7.38 -17.32 -4.28
CA TYR A 5 6.40 -17.13 -3.20
C TYR A 5 6.95 -16.40 -1.95
N ASN A 6 8.18 -16.70 -1.54
CA ASN A 6 8.84 -16.03 -0.40
C ASN A 6 9.09 -14.53 -0.66
N CYS A 7 9.44 -14.17 -1.89
CA CYS A 7 9.71 -12.79 -2.28
C CYS A 7 8.40 -11.99 -2.40
N ALA A 8 7.33 -12.63 -2.88
CA ALA A 8 6.00 -12.02 -2.95
C ALA A 8 5.46 -11.60 -1.57
N ASN A 9 5.69 -12.42 -0.53
CA ASN A 9 5.33 -12.07 0.84
C ASN A 9 6.14 -10.88 1.39
N CYS A 10 7.46 -10.86 1.14
CA CYS A 10 8.30 -9.73 1.53
C CYS A 10 7.87 -8.43 0.84
N CYS A 11 7.59 -8.47 -0.48
CA CYS A 11 7.12 -7.30 -1.22
C CYS A 11 5.80 -6.75 -0.68
N MET A 12 4.88 -7.61 -0.22
CA MET A 12 3.62 -7.18 0.37
C MET A 12 3.84 -6.45 1.71
N ILE A 13 4.73 -6.96 2.55
CA ILE A 13 5.07 -6.34 3.85
C ILE A 13 5.77 -4.99 3.64
N ILE A 14 6.75 -4.91 2.74
CA ILE A 14 7.47 -3.67 2.43
C ILE A 14 6.51 -2.62 1.86
N SER A 15 5.56 -3.02 1.03
CA SER A 15 4.56 -2.10 0.47
C SER A 15 3.63 -1.51 1.55
N VAL A 16 3.20 -2.32 2.53
CA VAL A 16 2.39 -1.84 3.66
C VAL A 16 3.22 -0.92 4.55
N TRP A 17 4.45 -1.32 4.87
CA TRP A 17 5.38 -0.53 5.66
C TRP A 17 5.68 0.84 5.04
N GLY A 18 6.00 0.89 3.75
CA GLY A 18 6.28 2.14 3.03
C GLY A 18 5.08 3.08 3.02
N THR A 19 3.85 2.55 2.92
CA THR A 19 2.63 3.37 2.98
C THR A 19 2.47 4.02 4.35
N ILE A 20 2.71 3.29 5.43
CA ILE A 20 2.65 3.81 6.80
C ILE A 20 3.72 4.88 7.03
N GLN A 21 4.95 4.62 6.57
CA GLN A 21 6.06 5.55 6.71
C GLN A 21 5.80 6.89 5.99
N LEU A 22 5.24 6.88 4.78
CA LEU A 22 4.89 8.10 4.05
C LEU A 22 3.82 8.94 4.77
N ILE A 23 2.82 8.30 5.39
CA ILE A 23 1.78 8.99 6.16
C ILE A 23 2.38 9.65 7.41
N ILE A 24 3.26 8.94 8.11
CA ILE A 24 3.96 9.46 9.29
C ILE A 24 4.81 10.68 8.90
N MET A 25 5.66 10.55 7.87
CA MET A 25 6.51 11.64 7.39
C MET A 25 5.70 12.86 6.97
N GLY A 26 4.63 12.68 6.18
CA GLY A 26 3.77 13.80 5.78
C GLY A 26 3.14 14.54 6.97
N THR A 27 2.83 13.83 8.04
CA THR A 27 2.29 14.43 9.27
C THR A 27 3.37 15.17 10.08
N LEU A 28 4.60 14.65 10.10
CA LEU A 28 5.74 15.28 10.75
C LEU A 28 6.17 16.58 10.05
N TYR A 29 6.23 16.58 8.71
CA TYR A 29 6.50 17.81 7.94
C TYR A 29 5.41 18.87 8.15
N LYS A 30 4.13 18.46 8.25
CA LYS A 30 3.03 19.41 8.56
C LYS A 30 3.17 20.04 9.95
N LYS A 31 3.80 19.35 10.91
CA LYS A 31 4.06 19.85 12.27
C LYS A 31 5.39 20.61 12.39
N GLU A 32 6.14 20.79 11.30
CA GLU A 32 7.41 21.53 11.28
C GLU A 32 8.40 21.02 12.34
N MET A 33 8.49 19.69 12.45
CA MET A 33 9.36 19.03 13.42
C MET A 33 10.83 19.30 13.13
N LEU A 34 11.57 19.80 14.13
CA LEU A 34 13.01 20.12 14.04
C LEU A 34 13.88 18.97 13.55
N THR A 35 13.48 17.71 13.76
CA THR A 35 14.21 16.53 13.28
C THR A 35 14.25 16.40 11.76
N LEU A 36 13.40 17.12 11.03
CA LEU A 36 13.31 17.10 9.57
C LEU A 36 13.83 18.40 8.93
N LEU A 37 14.57 19.20 9.71
CA LEU A 37 15.08 20.49 9.26
C LEU A 37 16.10 20.35 8.12
N ASP A 38 16.89 19.27 8.16
CA ASP A 38 17.91 18.94 7.16
C ASP A 38 17.30 18.74 5.76
N ASP A 39 16.12 18.10 5.68
CA ASP A 39 15.43 17.85 4.41
C ASP A 39 14.82 19.11 3.77
N VAL A 40 14.67 20.20 4.53
CA VAL A 40 14.02 21.44 4.08
C VAL A 40 14.96 22.63 3.99
N GLU A 41 16.24 22.41 4.30
CA GLU A 41 17.22 23.49 4.25
C GLU A 41 17.35 24.03 2.83
N ALA A 42 17.53 25.34 2.72
CA ALA A 42 17.86 26.00 1.48
C ALA A 42 19.38 26.21 1.40
N GLU A 43 19.94 26.09 0.18
CA GLU A 43 21.37 26.25 -0.10
C GLU A 43 21.94 27.62 0.31
N GLU A 44 21.11 28.66 0.38
CA GLU A 44 21.55 30.00 0.75
C GLU A 44 20.45 30.79 1.48
N TYR A 45 20.86 31.42 2.60
CA TYR A 45 20.06 32.32 3.42
C TYR A 45 20.76 33.66 3.52
N ARG A 46 20.02 34.75 3.29
CA ARG A 46 20.59 36.12 3.35
C ARG A 46 20.62 36.68 4.76
N ASN A 47 19.59 36.36 5.56
CA ASN A 47 19.40 36.83 6.94
C ASN A 47 18.65 35.79 7.76
N TYR A 48 18.63 35.94 9.09
CA TYR A 48 17.88 35.06 9.99
C TYR A 48 16.37 35.07 9.72
N GLU A 49 15.78 36.22 9.38
CA GLU A 49 14.34 36.28 9.04
C GLU A 49 14.02 35.54 7.72
N ASP A 50 14.92 35.63 6.74
CA ASP A 50 14.81 34.87 5.50
C ASP A 50 14.95 33.37 5.75
N PHE A 51 15.81 32.96 6.70
CA PHE A 51 15.92 31.58 7.14
C PHE A 51 14.59 31.04 7.66
N ILE A 52 13.95 31.73 8.62
CA ILE A 52 12.69 31.29 9.20
C ILE A 52 11.59 31.20 8.14
N LYS A 53 11.45 32.24 7.30
CA LYS A 53 10.40 32.29 6.28
C LYS A 53 10.58 31.20 5.21
N LYS A 54 11.79 31.04 4.68
CA LYS A 54 12.10 30.08 3.61
C LYS A 54 11.99 28.64 4.11
N THR A 55 12.41 28.39 5.34
CA THR A 55 12.28 27.08 6.02
C THR A 55 10.81 26.70 6.19
N HIS A 56 9.98 27.61 6.69
CA HIS A 56 8.53 27.40 6.82
C HIS A 56 7.88 27.09 5.46
N GLU A 57 8.19 27.87 4.43
CA GLU A 57 7.68 27.63 3.07
C GLU A 57 8.12 26.26 2.52
N ASN A 58 9.36 25.84 2.78
CA ASN A 58 9.89 24.55 2.34
C ASN A 58 9.24 23.38 3.09
N TYR A 59 9.04 23.47 4.40
CA TYR A 59 8.25 22.49 5.18
C TYR A 59 6.86 22.29 4.57
N GLN A 60 6.16 23.38 4.27
CA GLN A 60 4.82 23.31 3.68
C GLN A 60 4.83 22.71 2.27
N LYS A 61 5.87 22.98 1.46
CA LYS A 61 6.02 22.37 0.13
C LYS A 61 6.25 20.86 0.22
N VAL A 62 7.20 20.43 1.05
CA VAL A 62 7.54 19.01 1.22
C VAL A 62 6.36 18.26 1.84
N ALA A 63 5.70 18.83 2.87
CA ALA A 63 4.50 18.26 3.47
C ALA A 63 3.41 18.00 2.43
N ARG A 64 3.12 18.96 1.54
CA ARG A 64 2.13 18.78 0.47
C ARG A 64 2.51 17.65 -0.49
N ASN A 65 3.78 17.59 -0.91
CA ASN A 65 4.25 16.54 -1.81
C ASN A 65 4.11 15.15 -1.16
N CYS A 66 4.51 15.01 0.10
CA CYS A 66 4.34 13.77 0.86
C CYS A 66 2.86 13.38 0.99
N TRP A 67 1.96 14.34 1.21
CA TRP A 67 0.52 14.08 1.34
C TRP A 67 -0.12 13.64 0.01
N ILE A 68 0.28 14.25 -1.11
CA ILE A 68 -0.16 13.85 -2.46
C ILE A 68 0.34 12.44 -2.75
N ALA A 69 1.62 12.16 -2.50
CA ALA A 69 2.19 10.83 -2.66
C ALA A 69 1.43 9.80 -1.82
N ALA A 70 1.26 10.06 -0.51
CA ALA A 70 0.51 9.19 0.39
C ALA A 70 -0.92 8.93 -0.11
N SER A 71 -1.59 9.95 -0.66
CA SER A 71 -2.93 9.81 -1.25
C SER A 71 -2.94 8.88 -2.47
N ILE A 72 -1.95 9.01 -3.37
CA ILE A 72 -1.81 8.13 -4.54
C ILE A 72 -1.54 6.69 -4.09
N TYR A 73 -0.62 6.48 -3.15
CA TYR A 73 -0.33 5.15 -2.59
C TYR A 73 -1.56 4.54 -1.91
N PHE A 74 -2.33 5.34 -1.17
CA PHE A 74 -3.56 4.90 -0.53
C PHE A 74 -4.63 4.46 -1.55
N VAL A 75 -4.80 5.20 -2.64
CA VAL A 75 -5.73 4.81 -3.74
C VAL A 75 -5.28 3.51 -4.40
N VAL A 76 -3.99 3.36 -4.72
CA VAL A 76 -3.45 2.13 -5.30
C VAL A 76 -3.60 0.95 -4.34
N PHE A 77 -3.41 1.17 -3.03
CA PHE A 77 -3.65 0.17 -1.98
C PHE A 77 -5.12 -0.25 -1.95
N ILE A 78 -6.07 0.69 -2.00
CA ILE A 78 -7.51 0.37 -2.04
C ILE A 78 -7.84 -0.46 -3.28
N ILE A 79 -7.36 -0.06 -4.46
CA ILE A 79 -7.59 -0.80 -5.71
C ILE A 79 -7.02 -2.22 -5.60
N SER A 80 -5.79 -2.35 -5.12
CA SER A 80 -5.13 -3.64 -4.92
C SER A 80 -5.89 -4.51 -3.92
N TYR A 81 -6.35 -3.94 -2.81
CA TYR A 81 -7.14 -4.63 -1.79
C TYR A 81 -8.48 -5.13 -2.36
N ILE A 82 -9.17 -4.30 -3.16
CA ILE A 82 -10.41 -4.69 -3.83
C ILE A 82 -10.15 -5.83 -4.82
N CYS A 83 -9.09 -5.74 -5.64
CA CYS A 83 -8.71 -6.79 -6.60
C CYS A 83 -8.37 -8.12 -5.89
N VAL A 84 -7.61 -8.07 -4.80
CA VAL A 84 -7.28 -9.26 -3.99
C VAL A 84 -8.53 -9.87 -3.36
N LYS A 85 -9.43 -9.05 -2.81
CA LYS A 85 -10.68 -9.52 -2.19
C LYS A 85 -11.62 -10.16 -3.23
N LYS A 86 -11.73 -9.56 -4.43
CA LYS A 86 -12.47 -10.14 -5.56
C LYS A 86 -11.86 -11.48 -5.98
N THR A 87 -10.54 -11.55 -6.12
CA THR A 87 -9.84 -12.80 -6.49
C THR A 87 -10.02 -13.89 -5.43
N LYS A 88 -9.95 -13.55 -4.13
CA LYS A 88 -10.24 -14.50 -3.05
C LYS A 88 -11.67 -15.05 -3.12
N LYS A 89 -12.65 -14.18 -3.37
CA LYS A 89 -14.05 -14.60 -3.55
C LYS A 89 -14.22 -15.53 -4.76
N ILE A 90 -13.58 -15.21 -5.88
CA ILE A 90 -13.63 -16.04 -7.10
C ILE A 90 -12.99 -17.40 -6.83
N LYS A 91 -11.79 -17.46 -6.22
CA LYS A 91 -11.13 -18.73 -5.89
C LYS A 91 -11.95 -19.60 -4.94
N ILE A 92 -12.59 -19.01 -3.93
CA ILE A 92 -13.48 -19.75 -3.01
C ILE A 92 -14.70 -20.28 -3.75
N LYS A 93 -15.32 -19.46 -4.62
CA LYS A 93 -16.45 -19.89 -5.46
C LYS A 93 -16.04 -21.05 -6.38
N THR A 94 -14.89 -20.94 -7.05
CA THR A 94 -14.35 -21.99 -7.92
C THR A 94 -14.00 -23.26 -7.14
N ALA A 95 -13.47 -23.16 -5.91
CA ALA A 95 -13.18 -24.33 -5.09
C ALA A 95 -14.47 -25.05 -4.64
N LEU A 96 -15.53 -24.29 -4.33
CA LEU A 96 -16.85 -24.86 -4.01
C LEU A 96 -17.51 -25.49 -5.25
N GLU A 97 -17.44 -24.83 -6.42
CA GLU A 97 -17.98 -25.38 -7.68
C GLU A 97 -17.26 -26.68 -8.10
N LEU A 98 -15.94 -26.77 -7.91
CA LEU A 98 -15.18 -28.00 -8.19
C LEU A 98 -15.54 -29.16 -7.24
N GLU A 99 -15.89 -28.87 -5.98
CA GLU A 99 -16.27 -29.89 -4.99
C GLU A 99 -17.68 -30.45 -5.30
N ASP A 100 -18.62 -29.61 -5.75
CA ASP A 100 -19.93 -30.04 -6.24
C ASP A 100 -19.83 -30.90 -7.52
N ASP A 101 -18.95 -30.55 -8.46
CA ASP A 101 -18.71 -31.32 -9.69
C ASP A 101 -18.11 -32.71 -9.39
N GLU A 102 -17.21 -32.81 -8.39
CA GLU A 102 -16.63 -34.08 -7.94
C GLU A 102 -17.70 -34.98 -7.27
N ILE A 103 -18.56 -34.41 -6.43
CA ILE A 103 -19.68 -35.12 -5.78
C ILE A 103 -20.68 -35.64 -6.83
N SER A 104 -20.99 -34.82 -7.85
CA SER A 104 -21.86 -35.19 -8.96
C SER A 104 -21.30 -36.39 -9.74
N CYS A 105 -20.01 -36.40 -10.07
CA CYS A 105 -19.36 -37.50 -10.80
C CYS A 105 -19.21 -38.79 -9.99
N ARG A 106 -19.25 -38.72 -8.66
CA ARG A 106 -19.25 -39.90 -7.78
C ARG A 106 -20.61 -40.60 -7.71
N SER A 107 -21.67 -39.96 -8.20
CA SER A 107 -23.05 -40.42 -8.11
C SER A 107 -23.64 -41.27 -9.27
N PRO A 108 -22.87 -41.96 -10.14
CA PRO A 108 -23.43 -43.05 -10.96
C PRO A 108 -22.91 -44.47 -10.69
N THR A 109 -22.29 -44.78 -9.54
CA THR A 109 -21.93 -46.19 -9.20
C THR A 109 -22.69 -46.81 -8.02
N ALA A 110 -23.61 -46.08 -7.37
CA ALA A 110 -24.52 -46.66 -6.38
C ALA A 110 -25.74 -47.39 -6.99
N MET A 111 -25.85 -47.46 -8.32
CA MET A 111 -26.91 -48.19 -9.04
C MET A 111 -26.39 -49.38 -9.86
N GLN A 112 -25.20 -49.93 -9.53
CA GLN A 112 -24.67 -51.12 -10.22
C GLN A 112 -24.23 -52.24 -9.27
N ARG A 113 -24.88 -52.35 -8.10
CA ARG A 113 -24.82 -53.54 -7.25
C ARG A 113 -26.25 -53.97 -6.92
N ARG A 114 -26.97 -54.45 -7.93
CA ARG A 114 -28.07 -55.43 -7.76
C ARG A 114 -27.50 -56.82 -7.95
#